data_AF-A0A0R3W614-F1
#
_entry.id   AF-A0A0R3W614-F1
#
_cell.length_a   1.000
_cell.length_b   1.000
_cell.length_c   1.000
_cell.angle_alpha   90.00
_cell.angle_beta   90.00
_cell.angle_gamma   90.00
#
_symmetry.space_group_name_H-M   'P 1'
#
loop_
_entity.id
_entity.type
_entity.pdbx_description
1 polymer ?
#
loop_
_entity_poly.entity_id
_entity_poly.type
_entity_poly.pdbx_seq_one_letter_code
_entity_poly.pdbx_strand_id
1 'polypeptide(L)'
;MATSSEVCLVDATLEGKQTKSDKAASDLMCNIAIADITKVSVDDFVKQITLIDMTYFAAIKRSEFLSLKWNGRDKKIYAPNIVESTKWFNQLNFWVQKEILKYPAVNKRTEMLSYFIKLAKHLVEVNNLYSAMSIVSALQVECIYRLRLTWSGLGHRERAAYRRLEELFGQQDNCRLLREHTAAMRLPGIPYLG
;
A
#
# COMPACT_ATOMS: atom_id res chain seq x y z
N MET A 1 34.72 39.02 33.37
CA MET A 1 33.33 39.26 32.91
C MET A 1 33.38 40.17 31.70
N ALA A 2 32.90 39.68 30.54
CA ALA A 2 32.59 40.32 29.24
C ALA A 2 33.71 41.19 28.56
N THR A 3 34.01 41.10 27.27
CA THR A 3 33.21 41.31 26.03
C THR A 3 34.09 40.89 24.82
N SER A 4 33.61 40.14 23.80
CA SER A 4 32.91 40.50 22.55
C SER A 4 33.83 40.59 21.30
N SER A 5 33.38 39.92 20.22
CA SER A 5 33.59 40.17 18.78
C SER A 5 34.78 39.58 17.99
N GLU A 6 34.36 38.77 17.00
CA GLU A 6 34.75 38.80 15.57
C GLU A 6 35.91 37.95 14.98
N VAL A 7 35.50 37.08 14.03
CA VAL A 7 35.99 36.96 12.63
C VAL A 7 36.97 35.82 12.24
N CYS A 8 36.37 34.88 11.50
CA CYS A 8 36.75 34.27 10.20
C CYS A 8 37.86 33.22 10.00
N LEU A 9 37.45 32.33 9.07
CA LEU A 9 38.19 31.69 7.96
C LEU A 9 39.09 30.50 8.30
N VAL A 10 38.68 29.30 7.85
CA VAL A 10 39.28 28.70 6.63
C VAL A 10 38.27 27.79 5.91
N ASP A 11 38.32 27.84 4.58
CA ASP A 11 37.47 27.28 3.52
C ASP A 11 37.34 25.75 3.43
N ALA A 12 36.28 25.30 2.74
CA ALA A 12 36.41 24.40 1.58
C ALA A 12 35.11 24.32 0.76
N THR A 13 35.14 24.94 -0.42
CA THR A 13 34.20 24.86 -1.52
C THR A 13 34.17 23.47 -2.15
N LEU A 14 32.99 22.85 -2.30
CA LEU A 14 32.73 21.81 -3.31
C LEU A 14 31.33 22.03 -3.91
N GLU A 15 31.27 22.90 -4.92
CA GLU A 15 30.13 22.98 -5.84
C GLU A 15 30.23 21.83 -6.86
N GLY A 16 29.34 20.85 -6.75
CA GLY A 16 29.19 19.79 -7.75
C GLY A 16 28.35 20.27 -8.94
N LYS A 17 28.94 20.27 -10.14
CA LYS A 17 28.23 20.51 -11.41
C LYS A 17 27.29 19.33 -11.72
N GLN A 18 25.99 19.50 -11.52
CA GLN A 18 24.98 18.54 -11.95
C GLN A 18 24.88 18.52 -13.49
N THR A 19 25.02 17.37 -14.13
CA THR A 19 24.88 17.28 -15.60
C THR A 19 23.41 17.42 -16.03
N LYS A 20 23.15 17.92 -17.24
CA LYS A 20 21.79 18.11 -17.79
C LYS A 20 20.96 16.81 -17.80
N SER A 21 21.62 15.65 -17.92
CA SER A 21 20.99 14.33 -17.88
C SER A 21 20.56 13.96 -16.45
N ASP A 22 21.41 14.22 -15.46
CA ASP A 22 21.12 13.92 -14.06
C ASP A 22 20.02 14.82 -13.50
N LYS A 23 19.95 16.08 -13.98
CA LYS A 23 18.87 17.00 -13.64
C LYS A 23 17.53 16.55 -14.26
N ALA A 24 17.51 16.10 -15.51
CA ALA A 24 16.30 15.59 -16.15
C ALA A 24 15.79 14.28 -15.49
N ALA A 25 16.69 13.39 -15.10
CA ALA A 25 16.33 12.19 -14.34
C ALA A 25 15.85 12.52 -12.91
N SER A 26 16.50 13.49 -12.25
CA SER A 26 16.06 14.01 -10.95
C SER A 26 14.71 14.72 -11.03
N ASP A 27 14.46 15.52 -12.06
CA ASP A 27 13.19 16.21 -12.30
C ASP A 27 12.09 15.21 -12.65
N LEU A 28 12.39 14.17 -13.45
CA LEU A 28 11.45 13.07 -13.71
C LEU A 28 11.15 12.25 -12.45
N MET A 29 12.17 11.95 -11.64
CA MET A 29 12.02 11.29 -10.33
C MET A 29 11.27 12.16 -9.33
N CYS A 30 11.43 13.48 -9.36
CA CYS A 30 10.72 14.44 -8.52
C CYS A 30 9.25 14.59 -8.97
N ASN A 31 9.00 14.59 -10.29
CA ASN A 31 7.64 14.60 -10.85
C ASN A 31 6.90 13.28 -10.57
N ILE A 32 7.61 12.15 -10.54
CA ILE A 32 7.07 10.86 -10.08
C ILE A 32 6.86 10.86 -8.54
N ALA A 33 7.68 11.58 -7.78
CA ALA A 33 7.62 11.65 -6.32
C ALA A 33 6.53 12.60 -5.75
N ILE A 34 5.91 13.45 -6.59
CA ILE A 34 4.88 14.42 -6.18
C ILE A 34 3.62 14.28 -7.06
N ALA A 35 3.24 13.07 -7.45
CA ALA A 35 1.86 12.84 -7.88
C ALA A 35 0.99 12.73 -6.62
N ASP A 36 0.11 13.71 -6.39
CA ASP A 36 -0.99 13.57 -5.44
C ASP A 36 -1.90 12.45 -5.95
N ILE A 37 -1.81 11.25 -5.36
CA ILE A 37 -2.48 10.06 -5.89
C ILE A 37 -4.00 10.21 -5.91
N THR A 38 -4.56 11.12 -5.09
CA THR A 38 -6.00 11.39 -5.08
C THR A 38 -6.49 12.09 -6.36
N LYS A 39 -5.57 12.52 -7.23
CA LYS A 39 -5.88 13.06 -8.56
C LYS A 39 -6.12 11.99 -9.62
N VAL A 40 -5.67 10.76 -9.38
CA VAL A 40 -5.98 9.62 -10.22
C VAL A 40 -7.32 9.04 -9.77
N SER A 41 -8.13 8.53 -10.70
CA SER A 41 -9.39 7.91 -10.35
C SER A 41 -9.15 6.60 -9.58
N VAL A 42 -10.07 6.30 -8.65
CA VAL A 42 -10.05 5.01 -7.94
C VAL A 42 -10.10 3.85 -8.93
N ASP A 43 -10.94 3.97 -9.97
CA ASP A 43 -11.15 2.94 -10.99
C ASP A 43 -9.87 2.62 -11.77
N ASP A 44 -9.06 3.64 -12.08
CA ASP A 44 -7.79 3.42 -12.76
C ASP A 44 -6.79 2.71 -11.86
N PHE A 45 -6.72 3.06 -10.58
CA PHE A 45 -5.92 2.32 -9.61
C PHE A 45 -6.40 0.87 -9.43
N VAL A 46 -7.72 0.63 -9.37
CA VAL A 46 -8.29 -0.73 -9.32
C VAL A 46 -7.82 -1.53 -10.52
N LYS A 47 -7.93 -0.98 -11.74
CA LYS A 47 -7.49 -1.65 -12.97
C LYS A 47 -6.00 -1.96 -12.92
N GLN A 48 -5.14 -0.99 -12.58
CA GLN A 48 -3.69 -1.18 -12.57
C GLN A 48 -3.25 -2.20 -11.51
N ILE A 49 -3.76 -2.07 -10.27
CA ILE A 49 -3.46 -3.02 -9.19
C ILE A 49 -3.91 -4.43 -9.59
N THR A 50 -5.12 -4.55 -10.13
CA THR A 50 -5.67 -5.85 -10.52
C THR A 50 -4.90 -6.48 -11.68
N LEU A 51 -4.47 -5.69 -12.67
CA LEU A 51 -3.59 -6.16 -13.75
C LEU A 51 -2.27 -6.72 -13.19
N ILE A 52 -1.64 -5.99 -12.26
CA ILE A 52 -0.40 -6.43 -11.61
C ILE A 52 -0.65 -7.71 -10.80
N ASP A 53 -1.70 -7.74 -9.98
CA ASP A 53 -2.07 -8.92 -9.18
C ASP A 53 -2.30 -10.16 -10.05
N MET A 54 -2.97 -10.00 -11.19
CA MET A 54 -3.19 -11.07 -12.15
C MET A 54 -1.86 -11.64 -12.68
N THR A 55 -0.83 -10.82 -12.91
CA THR A 55 0.48 -11.31 -13.34
C THR A 55 1.14 -12.20 -12.29
N TYR A 56 1.09 -11.80 -11.02
CA TYR A 56 1.63 -12.59 -9.92
C TYR A 56 0.82 -13.86 -9.67
N PHE A 57 -0.51 -13.74 -9.66
CA PHE A 57 -1.40 -14.87 -9.41
C PHE A 57 -1.30 -15.93 -10.51
N ALA A 58 -1.27 -15.52 -11.78
CA ALA A 58 -1.14 -16.43 -12.92
C ALA A 58 0.23 -17.15 -12.98
N ALA A 59 1.27 -16.56 -12.38
CA ALA A 59 2.60 -17.17 -12.34
C ALA A 59 2.72 -18.31 -11.31
N ILE A 60 1.85 -18.33 -10.27
CA ILE A 60 1.94 -19.32 -9.20
C ILE A 60 1.59 -20.72 -9.71
N LYS A 61 2.52 -21.66 -9.52
CA LYS A 61 2.32 -23.07 -9.88
C LYS A 61 1.71 -23.85 -8.73
N ARG A 62 0.84 -24.80 -9.05
CA ARG A 62 0.26 -25.75 -8.07
C ARG A 62 1.32 -26.46 -7.23
N SER A 63 2.46 -26.82 -7.82
CA SER A 63 3.58 -27.48 -7.12
C SER A 63 4.17 -26.64 -5.99
N GLU A 64 4.09 -25.30 -6.07
CA GLU A 64 4.58 -24.41 -5.03
C GLU A 64 3.72 -24.52 -3.77
N PHE A 65 2.39 -24.62 -3.92
CA PHE A 65 1.47 -24.89 -2.81
C PHE A 65 1.67 -26.29 -2.23
N LEU A 66 1.92 -27.30 -3.06
CA LEU A 66 2.16 -28.67 -2.56
C LEU A 66 3.49 -28.78 -1.81
N SER A 67 4.45 -27.88 -2.07
CA SER A 67 5.74 -27.89 -1.37
C SER A 67 5.65 -27.53 0.11
N LEU A 68 4.64 -26.75 0.51
CA LEU A 68 4.48 -26.17 1.85
C LEU A 68 5.70 -25.35 2.35
N LYS A 69 6.58 -24.90 1.44
CA LYS A 69 7.89 -24.31 1.75
C LYS A 69 7.98 -22.79 1.53
N TRP A 70 6.87 -22.09 1.32
CA TRP A 70 6.87 -20.63 1.07
C TRP A 70 7.33 -19.78 2.26
N ASN A 71 7.36 -20.32 3.47
CA ASN A 71 7.86 -19.64 4.67
C ASN A 71 9.24 -20.13 5.16
N GLY A 72 9.86 -21.08 4.45
CA GLY A 72 11.15 -21.67 4.82
C GLY A 72 12.38 -20.90 4.33
N ARG A 73 13.58 -21.38 4.69
CA ARG A 73 14.86 -20.81 4.21
C ARG A 73 14.99 -20.92 2.68
N ASP A 74 14.53 -22.04 2.13
CA ASP A 74 14.61 -22.34 0.70
C ASP A 74 13.36 -21.90 -0.08
N LYS A 75 12.55 -20.99 0.47
CA LYS A 75 11.27 -20.57 -0.14
C LYS A 75 11.40 -20.06 -1.57
N LYS A 76 12.51 -19.41 -1.91
CA LYS A 76 12.79 -18.92 -3.27
C LYS A 76 13.08 -20.05 -4.27
N ILE A 77 13.44 -21.24 -3.79
CA ILE A 77 13.69 -22.42 -4.62
C ILE A 77 12.36 -23.17 -4.84
N TYR A 78 11.60 -23.41 -3.77
CA TYR A 78 10.40 -24.26 -3.82
C TYR A 78 9.11 -23.52 -4.16
N ALA A 79 9.01 -22.23 -3.84
CA ALA A 79 7.82 -21.41 -4.01
C ALA A 79 8.15 -19.98 -4.47
N PRO A 80 8.95 -19.80 -5.54
CA PRO A 80 9.40 -18.47 -5.99
C PRO A 80 8.25 -17.49 -6.29
N ASN A 81 7.17 -17.96 -6.90
CA ASN A 81 6.07 -17.08 -7.33
C ASN A 81 5.17 -16.72 -6.15
N ILE A 82 4.94 -17.65 -5.20
CA ILE A 82 4.24 -17.33 -3.95
C ILE A 82 5.02 -16.26 -3.17
N VAL A 83 6.36 -16.39 -3.12
CA VAL A 83 7.23 -15.41 -2.45
C VAL A 83 7.18 -14.04 -3.12
N GLU A 84 7.28 -13.97 -4.45
CA GLU A 84 7.19 -12.68 -5.16
C GLU A 84 5.79 -12.07 -5.08
N SER A 85 4.72 -12.88 -5.16
CA SER A 85 3.35 -12.41 -4.92
C SER A 85 3.18 -11.83 -3.51
N THR A 86 3.72 -12.52 -2.49
CA THR A 86 3.69 -12.05 -1.09
C THR A 86 4.49 -10.76 -0.90
N LYS A 87 5.63 -10.62 -1.60
CA LYS A 87 6.42 -9.39 -1.61
C LYS A 87 5.63 -8.23 -2.20
N TRP A 88 4.91 -8.44 -3.30
CA TRP A 88 4.02 -7.44 -3.88
C TRP A 88 2.91 -7.00 -2.91
N PHE A 89 2.25 -7.95 -2.23
CA PHE A 89 1.26 -7.62 -1.18
C PHE A 89 1.85 -6.71 -0.12
N ASN A 90 3.04 -7.04 0.40
CA ASN A 90 3.69 -6.22 1.41
C ASN A 90 4.10 -4.84 0.86
N GLN A 91 4.55 -4.76 -0.40
CA GLN A 91 4.87 -3.48 -1.03
C GLN A 91 3.63 -2.59 -1.15
N LEU A 92 2.50 -3.14 -1.60
CA LEU A 92 1.24 -2.41 -1.66
C LEU A 92 0.80 -1.93 -0.27
N ASN A 93 0.87 -2.81 0.74
CA ASN A 93 0.57 -2.48 2.13
C ASN A 93 1.45 -1.32 2.65
N PHE A 94 2.76 -1.40 2.48
CA PHE A 94 3.68 -0.33 2.91
C PHE A 94 3.48 0.97 2.13
N TRP A 95 3.16 0.88 0.83
CA TRP A 95 2.85 2.05 0.01
C TRP A 95 1.65 2.81 0.56
N VAL A 96 0.55 2.12 0.91
CA VAL A 96 -0.63 2.72 1.55
C VAL A 96 -0.24 3.47 2.82
N GLN A 97 0.53 2.84 3.71
CA GLN A 97 0.99 3.47 4.95
C GLN A 97 1.81 4.73 4.68
N LYS A 98 2.78 4.63 3.75
CA LYS A 98 3.67 5.73 3.38
C LYS A 98 2.90 6.91 2.82
N GLU A 99 1.95 6.66 1.93
CA GLU A 99 1.14 7.72 1.29
C GLU A 99 0.24 8.45 2.29
N ILE A 100 -0.33 7.75 3.28
CA ILE A 100 -1.08 8.40 4.36
C ILE A 100 -0.15 9.23 5.25
N LEU A 101 0.99 8.68 5.65
CA LEU A 101 1.92 9.33 6.60
C LEU A 101 2.75 10.45 5.97
N LYS A 102 2.81 10.53 4.64
CA LYS A 102 3.50 11.59 3.88
C LYS A 102 2.99 12.99 4.24
N TYR A 103 1.72 13.13 4.61
CA TYR A 103 1.10 14.44 4.80
C TYR A 103 1.05 14.87 6.28
N PRO A 104 1.62 16.04 6.63
CA PRO A 104 1.52 16.57 8.00
C PRO A 104 0.12 17.11 8.32
N ALA A 105 -0.62 17.60 7.31
CA ALA A 105 -1.96 18.15 7.48
C ALA A 105 -3.02 17.05 7.68
N VAL A 106 -3.81 17.15 8.76
CA VAL A 106 -4.89 16.19 9.10
C VAL A 106 -5.90 16.05 7.96
N ASN A 107 -6.31 17.16 7.35
CA ASN A 107 -7.30 17.17 6.28
C ASN A 107 -6.83 16.34 5.08
N LYS A 108 -5.57 16.52 4.67
CA LYS A 108 -5.02 15.76 3.54
C LYS A 108 -4.85 14.27 3.89
N ARG A 109 -4.40 13.93 5.11
CA ARG A 109 -4.39 12.53 5.56
C ARG A 109 -5.78 11.90 5.57
N THR A 110 -6.80 12.67 5.94
CA THR A 110 -8.19 12.20 5.97
C THR A 110 -8.70 11.92 4.55
N GLU A 111 -8.35 12.79 3.59
CA GLU A 111 -8.60 12.57 2.17
C GLU A 111 -7.92 11.28 1.67
N MET A 112 -6.65 11.07 2.00
CA MET A 112 -5.89 9.87 1.65
C MET A 112 -6.51 8.60 2.24
N LEU A 113 -6.88 8.65 3.53
CA LEU A 113 -7.55 7.54 4.21
C LEU A 113 -8.89 7.20 3.55
N SER A 114 -9.70 8.23 3.25
CA SER A 114 -10.96 8.09 2.49
C SER A 114 -10.74 7.46 1.12
N TYR A 115 -9.68 7.88 0.42
CA TYR A 115 -9.30 7.37 -0.89
C TYR A 115 -8.98 5.87 -0.84
N PHE A 116 -8.13 5.43 0.10
CA PHE A 116 -7.79 4.01 0.25
C PHE A 116 -8.97 3.14 0.68
N ILE A 117 -9.89 3.66 1.51
CA ILE A 117 -11.14 2.96 1.85
C ILE A 117 -11.99 2.73 0.59
N LYS A 118 -12.12 3.74 -0.28
CA LYS A 118 -12.85 3.63 -1.55
C LYS A 118 -12.17 2.64 -2.50
N LEU A 119 -10.84 2.68 -2.58
CA LEU A 119 -10.05 1.76 -3.38
C LEU A 119 -10.22 0.30 -2.93
N ALA A 120 -10.11 0.02 -1.61
CA ALA A 120 -10.34 -1.31 -1.07
C ALA A 120 -11.77 -1.81 -1.32
N LYS A 121 -12.78 -0.94 -1.16
CA LYS A 121 -14.18 -1.27 -1.48
C LYS A 121 -14.35 -1.66 -2.95
N HIS A 122 -13.77 -0.89 -3.88
CA HIS A 122 -13.90 -1.18 -5.30
C HIS A 122 -13.11 -2.44 -5.70
N LEU A 123 -11.97 -2.72 -5.06
CA LEU A 123 -11.25 -3.99 -5.22
C LEU A 123 -12.12 -5.20 -4.82
N VAL A 124 -12.90 -5.11 -3.74
CA VAL A 124 -13.88 -6.17 -3.38
C VAL A 124 -14.96 -6.31 -4.45
N GLU A 125 -15.48 -5.20 -5.00
CA GLU A 125 -16.51 -5.23 -6.05
C GLU A 125 -16.04 -5.90 -7.35
N VAL A 126 -14.74 -5.80 -7.67
CA VAL A 126 -14.13 -6.51 -8.80
C VAL A 126 -13.51 -7.86 -8.42
N ASN A 127 -13.87 -8.39 -7.25
CA ASN A 127 -13.43 -9.71 -6.78
C ASN A 127 -11.91 -9.86 -6.58
N ASN A 128 -11.19 -8.76 -6.37
CA ASN A 128 -9.77 -8.76 -6.02
C ASN A 128 -9.61 -8.65 -4.50
N LEU A 129 -9.80 -9.79 -3.82
CA LEU A 129 -9.69 -9.87 -2.36
C LEU A 129 -8.24 -9.79 -1.88
N TYR A 130 -7.29 -10.16 -2.73
CA TYR A 130 -5.87 -10.12 -2.41
C TYR A 130 -5.41 -8.70 -2.06
N SER A 131 -5.58 -7.75 -2.99
CA SER A 131 -5.17 -6.36 -2.75
C SER A 131 -6.12 -5.60 -1.84
N ALA A 132 -7.41 -5.94 -1.81
CA ALA A 132 -8.33 -5.38 -0.82
C ALA A 132 -7.86 -5.70 0.61
N MET A 133 -7.49 -6.96 0.89
CA MET A 133 -6.94 -7.35 2.18
C MET A 133 -5.62 -6.64 2.48
N SER A 134 -4.75 -6.47 1.48
CA SER A 134 -3.49 -5.72 1.63
C SER A 134 -3.73 -4.29 2.10
N ILE A 135 -4.71 -3.59 1.52
CA ILE A 135 -5.03 -2.22 1.90
C ILE A 135 -5.68 -2.18 3.28
N VAL A 136 -6.67 -3.05 3.56
CA VAL A 136 -7.36 -3.07 4.86
C VAL A 136 -6.40 -3.34 6.01
N SER A 137 -5.52 -4.34 5.86
CA SER A 137 -4.49 -4.64 6.84
C SER A 137 -3.50 -3.48 7.04
N ALA A 138 -3.17 -2.72 5.99
CA ALA A 138 -2.34 -1.52 6.10
C ALA A 138 -2.97 -0.44 6.99
N LEU A 139 -4.30 -0.28 6.91
CA LEU A 139 -5.05 0.69 7.71
C LEU A 139 -5.14 0.29 9.19
N GLN A 140 -5.03 -1.00 9.49
CA GLN A 140 -5.05 -1.57 10.84
C GLN A 140 -3.68 -1.58 11.53
N VAL A 141 -2.59 -1.29 10.80
CA VAL A 141 -1.26 -1.14 11.40
C VAL A 141 -1.28 0.04 12.38
N GLU A 142 -0.65 -0.15 13.54
CA GLU A 142 -0.64 0.81 14.65
C GLU A 142 -0.25 2.25 14.23
N CYS A 143 0.67 2.41 13.28
CA CYS A 143 1.08 3.73 12.78
C CYS A 143 -0.04 4.52 12.11
N ILE A 144 -1.04 3.82 11.53
CA ILE A 144 -2.23 4.41 10.93
C ILE A 144 -3.40 4.39 11.92
N TYR A 145 -3.63 3.27 12.60
CA TYR A 145 -4.76 3.08 13.52
C TYR A 145 -4.80 4.12 14.65
N ARG A 146 -3.63 4.53 15.17
CA ARG A 146 -3.54 5.54 16.25
C ARG A 146 -3.87 6.97 15.83
N LEU A 147 -4.04 7.26 14.53
CA LEU A 147 -4.25 8.63 14.02
C LEU A 147 -5.68 9.14 14.29
N ARG A 148 -6.10 9.24 15.57
CA ARG A 148 -7.48 9.51 16.02
C ARG A 148 -8.15 10.68 15.30
N LEU A 149 -7.44 11.82 15.13
CA LEU A 149 -7.97 13.01 14.46
C LEU A 149 -8.23 12.79 12.96
N THR A 150 -7.43 11.96 12.31
CA THR A 150 -7.59 11.60 10.89
C THR A 150 -8.82 10.70 10.72
N TRP A 151 -8.97 9.69 11.58
CA TRP A 151 -10.14 8.81 11.61
C TRP A 151 -11.43 9.55 11.96
N SER A 152 -11.37 10.53 12.87
CA SER A 152 -12.53 11.35 13.23
C SER A 152 -13.00 12.23 12.07
N GLY A 153 -12.09 12.64 11.18
CA GLY A 153 -12.41 13.47 10.01
C GLY A 153 -13.13 12.73 8.88
N LEU A 154 -13.19 11.39 8.91
CA LEU A 154 -13.94 10.62 7.91
C LEU A 154 -15.44 10.90 7.98
N GLY A 155 -16.06 11.07 6.81
CA GLY A 155 -17.51 11.14 6.67
C GLY A 155 -18.22 9.84 7.10
N HIS A 156 -19.52 9.94 7.36
CA HIS A 156 -20.33 8.79 7.80
C HIS A 156 -20.29 7.62 6.80
N ARG A 157 -20.32 7.93 5.50
CA ARG A 157 -20.30 6.94 4.41
C ARG A 157 -18.99 6.16 4.40
N GLU A 158 -17.86 6.85 4.44
CA GLU A 158 -16.52 6.25 4.45
C GLU A 158 -16.29 5.42 5.71
N ARG A 159 -16.71 5.92 6.87
CA ARG A 159 -16.60 5.16 8.14
C ARG A 159 -17.46 3.89 8.13
N ALA A 160 -18.63 3.93 7.52
CA ALA A 160 -19.47 2.74 7.35
C ALA A 160 -18.86 1.75 6.34
N ALA A 161 -18.26 2.24 5.24
CA ALA A 161 -17.55 1.40 4.28
C ALA A 161 -16.34 0.70 4.91
N TYR A 162 -15.53 1.42 5.69
CA TYR A 162 -14.40 0.82 6.42
C TYR A 162 -14.86 -0.25 7.40
N ARG A 163 -15.92 -0.01 8.18
CA ARG A 163 -16.46 -1.02 9.11
C ARG A 163 -16.86 -2.32 8.41
N ARG A 164 -17.53 -2.25 7.25
CA ARG A 164 -17.86 -3.44 6.46
C ARG A 164 -16.64 -4.17 5.93
N LEU A 165 -15.59 -3.43 5.54
CA LEU A 165 -14.32 -4.02 5.12
C LEU A 165 -13.64 -4.73 6.29
N GLU A 166 -13.58 -4.09 7.46
CA GLU A 166 -13.02 -4.65 8.68
C GLU A 166 -13.76 -5.91 9.15
N GLU A 167 -15.09 -5.93 9.04
CA GLU A 167 -15.91 -7.13 9.29
C GLU A 167 -15.60 -8.23 8.27
N LEU A 168 -15.62 -7.93 6.97
CA LEU A 168 -15.37 -8.91 5.90
C LEU A 168 -14.01 -9.58 6.04
N PHE A 169 -12.96 -8.80 6.32
CA PHE A 169 -11.58 -9.26 6.46
C PHE A 169 -11.19 -9.61 7.91
N GLY A 170 -12.17 -9.69 8.81
CA GLY A 170 -11.95 -10.05 10.21
C GLY A 170 -11.43 -11.48 10.37
N GLN A 171 -10.57 -11.69 11.37
CA GLN A 171 -10.00 -13.01 11.67
C GLN A 171 -10.90 -13.89 12.55
N GLN A 172 -12.12 -13.44 12.87
CA GLN A 172 -13.04 -14.22 13.70
C GLN A 172 -13.45 -15.53 13.01
N ASP A 173 -13.61 -16.59 13.80
CA ASP A 173 -14.01 -17.93 13.34
C ASP A 173 -13.18 -18.44 12.15
N ASN A 174 -11.86 -18.24 12.19
CA ASN A 174 -10.94 -18.60 11.11
C ASN A 174 -11.32 -17.92 9.77
N CYS A 175 -11.47 -16.59 9.81
CA CYS A 175 -11.82 -15.74 8.67
C CYS A 175 -13.13 -16.17 8.00
N ARG A 176 -14.15 -16.54 8.79
CA ARG A 176 -15.40 -17.14 8.27
C ARG A 176 -16.07 -16.32 7.18
N LEU A 177 -16.22 -15.01 7.40
CA LEU A 177 -16.90 -14.10 6.46
C LEU A 177 -16.13 -13.99 5.12
N LEU A 178 -14.81 -13.87 5.18
CA LEU A 178 -13.97 -13.86 3.98
C LEU A 178 -14.08 -15.18 3.20
N ARG A 179 -14.09 -16.33 3.90
CA ARG A 179 -14.24 -17.64 3.27
C ARG A 179 -15.62 -17.83 2.64
N GLU A 180 -16.69 -17.44 3.33
CA GLU A 180 -18.06 -17.47 2.80
C GLU A 180 -18.18 -16.58 1.56
N HIS A 181 -17.63 -15.36 1.61
CA HIS A 181 -17.61 -14.45 0.47
C HIS A 181 -16.83 -15.03 -0.72
N THR A 182 -15.64 -15.58 -0.48
CA THR A 182 -14.81 -16.21 -1.52
C THR A 182 -15.52 -17.42 -2.15
N ALA A 183 -16.26 -18.20 -1.38
CA ALA A 183 -17.02 -19.34 -1.89
C ALA A 183 -18.25 -18.93 -2.72
N ALA A 184 -18.89 -17.80 -2.38
CA ALA A 184 -20.06 -17.27 -3.10
C ALA A 184 -19.71 -16.42 -4.33
N MET A 185 -18.44 -16.03 -4.47
CA MET A 185 -17.94 -15.17 -5.53
C MET A 185 -18.10 -15.79 -6.92
N ARG A 186 -18.52 -14.98 -7.90
CA ARG A 186 -18.52 -15.35 -9.32
C ARG A 186 -17.16 -15.05 -9.93
N LEU A 187 -16.59 -16.02 -10.64
CA LEU A 187 -15.34 -15.82 -11.37
C LEU A 187 -15.53 -14.80 -12.52
N PRO A 188 -14.47 -14.05 -12.88
CA PRO A 188 -13.10 -14.10 -12.36
C PRO A 188 -12.92 -13.40 -11.00
N GLY A 189 -11.87 -13.80 -10.26
CA GLY A 189 -11.50 -13.21 -8.97
C GLY A 189 -10.09 -13.61 -8.53
N ILE A 190 -9.47 -12.80 -7.68
CA ILE A 190 -8.14 -13.06 -7.08
C ILE A 190 -8.33 -13.24 -5.57
N PRO A 191 -8.20 -14.47 -5.05
CA PRO A 191 -8.41 -14.75 -3.63
C PRO A 191 -7.27 -14.21 -2.78
N TYR A 192 -7.57 -13.92 -1.51
CA TYR A 192 -6.52 -13.78 -0.50
C TYR A 192 -5.90 -15.16 -0.20
N LEU A 193 -4.57 -15.26 -0.25
CA LEU A 193 -3.84 -16.55 -0.21
C LEU A 193 -3.41 -16.98 1.20
N GLY A 194 -3.50 -16.12 2.20
CA GLY A 194 -3.00 -16.36 3.56
C GLY A 194 -4.07 -16.39 4.63
#